data_AF-A0A6G9W268-F1
#
_entry.id   AF-A0A6G9W268-F1
#
_cell.length_a   1.000
_cell.length_b   1.000
_cell.length_c   1.000
_cell.angle_alpha   90.00
_cell.angle_beta   90.00
_cell.angle_gamma   90.00
#
_symmetry.space_group_name_H-M   'P 1'
#
loop_
_entity.id
_entity.type
_entity.pdbx_description
1 polymer ?
#
loop_
_entity_poly.entity_id
_entity_poly.type
_entity_poly.pdbx_seq_one_letter_code
_entity_poly.pdbx_strand_id
1 'polypeptide(L)'
;MPYYRAYKRPRATKKKYSVQQKAFGFDAAKDTTSLVEVVPATTTEGTRKVKNITVSATCGPPEAEAPLYWAIVYVPQGTTPGGLNIAAAATDSTSLYEPNQYVMNCGIADPSAGPIRFYTPLARNLNDGDRILLLIRHVGTQAMPVRTLIRYAIAY
;
A
#
# COMPACT_ATOMS: atom_id res chain seq x y z
N MET A 1 -20.38 -49.92 -31.10
CA MET A 1 -20.32 -49.24 -29.79
C MET A 1 -20.18 -47.75 -30.03
N PRO A 2 -21.16 -46.90 -29.66
CA PRO A 2 -21.03 -45.45 -29.86
C PRO A 2 -20.11 -44.88 -28.77
N TYR A 3 -19.02 -44.26 -29.19
CA TYR A 3 -18.05 -43.62 -28.31
C TYR A 3 -18.65 -42.31 -27.79
N TYR A 4 -19.06 -42.28 -26.51
CA TYR A 4 -19.58 -41.06 -25.88
C TYR A 4 -18.40 -40.12 -25.59
N ARG A 5 -18.20 -39.10 -26.43
CA ARG A 5 -17.22 -38.05 -26.17
C ARG A 5 -17.71 -37.18 -25.02
N ALA A 6 -17.02 -37.24 -23.88
CA ALA A 6 -17.30 -36.38 -22.74
C ALA A 6 -17.16 -34.91 -23.14
N TYR A 7 -18.28 -34.19 -23.22
CA TYR A 7 -18.31 -32.77 -23.51
C TYR A 7 -17.72 -32.02 -22.31
N LYS A 8 -16.51 -31.48 -22.44
CA LYS A 8 -15.94 -30.60 -21.39
C LYS A 8 -16.77 -29.32 -21.36
N ARG A 9 -17.56 -29.13 -20.31
CA ARG A 9 -18.29 -27.88 -20.09
C ARG A 9 -17.28 -26.72 -20.02
N PRO A 10 -17.49 -25.62 -20.76
CA PRO A 10 -16.64 -24.45 -20.63
C PRO A 10 -16.69 -23.97 -19.18
N ARG A 11 -15.55 -24.00 -18.49
CA ARG A 11 -15.43 -23.36 -17.17
C ARG A 11 -15.59 -21.86 -17.41
N ALA A 12 -16.71 -21.30 -16.98
CA ALA A 12 -16.93 -19.87 -17.04
C ALA A 12 -15.76 -19.14 -16.35
N THR A 13 -14.93 -18.48 -17.14
CA THR A 13 -13.83 -17.61 -16.72
C THR A 13 -14.39 -16.30 -16.18
N LYS A 14 -15.25 -16.36 -15.13
CA LYS A 14 -15.59 -15.16 -14.38
C LYS A 14 -14.30 -14.66 -13.73
N LYS A 15 -13.80 -13.51 -14.20
CA LYS A 15 -12.65 -12.83 -13.58
C LYS A 15 -13.07 -12.41 -12.17
N LYS A 16 -12.76 -13.25 -11.19
CA LYS A 16 -13.07 -13.02 -9.77
C LYS A 16 -12.42 -11.75 -9.23
N TYR A 17 -11.27 -11.38 -9.79
CA TYR A 17 -10.54 -10.18 -9.40
C TYR A 17 -10.44 -9.22 -10.59
N SER A 18 -10.63 -7.95 -10.29
CA SER A 18 -10.25 -6.83 -11.16
C SER A 18 -8.93 -6.24 -10.69
N VAL A 19 -8.11 -5.77 -11.62
CA VAL A 19 -6.89 -5.01 -11.28
C VAL A 19 -7.26 -3.53 -11.27
N GLN A 20 -6.89 -2.85 -10.20
CA GLN A 20 -7.05 -1.41 -10.06
C GLN A 20 -5.68 -0.75 -10.02
N GLN A 21 -5.62 0.47 -10.55
CA GLN A 21 -4.41 1.29 -10.58
C GLN A 21 -4.74 2.73 -10.22
N LYS A 22 -3.86 3.36 -9.45
CA LYS A 22 -3.96 4.77 -9.08
C LYS A 22 -2.59 5.43 -9.11
N ALA A 23 -2.54 6.69 -9.49
CA ALA A 23 -1.33 7.50 -9.43
C ALA A 23 -1.58 8.69 -8.51
N PHE A 24 -0.58 9.00 -7.68
CA PHE A 24 -0.64 10.12 -6.74
C PHE A 24 0.71 10.85 -6.73
N GLY A 25 0.65 12.17 -6.61
CA GLY A 25 1.80 13.02 -6.34
C GLY A 25 1.52 13.86 -5.10
N PHE A 26 2.51 14.00 -4.22
CA PHE A 26 2.43 14.84 -3.03
C PHE A 26 3.83 15.27 -2.61
N ASP A 27 3.92 16.34 -1.82
CA ASP A 27 5.16 16.77 -1.20
C ASP A 27 5.23 16.19 0.21
N ALA A 28 6.16 15.26 0.44
CA ALA A 28 6.42 14.72 1.76
C ALA A 28 7.15 15.79 2.58
N ALA A 29 6.50 16.31 3.61
CA ALA A 29 7.12 17.28 4.51
C ALA A 29 8.12 16.61 5.46
N LYS A 30 9.15 17.36 5.87
CA LYS A 30 10.14 16.92 6.86
C LYS A 30 9.45 16.40 8.12
N ASP A 31 9.94 15.26 8.62
CA ASP A 31 9.52 14.65 9.88
C ASP A 31 8.02 14.36 10.03
N THR A 32 7.28 14.47 8.93
CA THR A 32 5.83 14.30 8.91
C THR A 32 5.48 13.07 8.10
N THR A 33 4.55 12.27 8.60
CA THR A 33 4.06 11.12 7.85
C THR A 33 2.98 11.57 6.88
N SER A 34 3.23 11.39 5.59
CA SER A 34 2.24 11.59 4.54
C SER A 34 1.39 10.33 4.40
N LEU A 35 0.08 10.51 4.33
CA LEU A 35 -0.89 9.41 4.20
C LEU A 35 -1.53 9.45 2.82
N VAL A 36 -1.44 8.35 2.09
CA VAL A 36 -2.02 8.21 0.75
C VAL A 36 -2.99 7.04 0.74
N GLU A 37 -4.22 7.28 0.25
CA GLU A 37 -5.23 6.23 0.17
C GLU A 37 -4.99 5.27 -1.00
N VAL A 38 -4.56 4.05 -0.68
CA VAL A 38 -4.42 2.97 -1.67
C VAL A 38 -5.81 2.49 -2.10
N VAL A 39 -6.59 2.01 -1.13
CA VAL A 39 -7.98 1.57 -1.33
C VAL A 39 -8.87 2.47 -0.48
N PRO A 40 -9.81 3.20 -1.08
CA PRO A 40 -10.65 4.13 -0.34
C PRO A 40 -11.70 3.35 0.45
N ALA A 41 -12.17 3.98 1.52
CA ALA A 41 -13.35 3.52 2.23
C ALA A 41 -14.57 3.53 1.29
N THR A 42 -15.47 2.59 1.47
CA THR A 42 -16.77 2.57 0.81
C THR A 42 -17.86 2.61 1.87
N THR A 43 -19.07 2.97 1.46
CA THR A 43 -20.32 2.86 2.26
C THR A 43 -21.21 1.72 1.74
N THR A 44 -20.65 0.84 0.91
CA THR A 44 -21.38 -0.26 0.27
C THR A 44 -21.21 -1.51 1.11
N GLU A 45 -22.33 -2.08 1.54
CA GLU A 45 -22.36 -3.34 2.27
C GLU A 45 -21.74 -4.48 1.45
N GLY A 46 -21.01 -5.36 2.13
CA GLY A 46 -20.29 -6.48 1.53
C GLY A 46 -18.79 -6.45 1.83
N THR A 47 -18.11 -7.55 1.55
CA THR A 47 -16.69 -7.71 1.84
C THR A 47 -15.87 -7.64 0.56
N ARG A 48 -15.03 -6.62 0.44
CA ARG A 48 -14.07 -6.50 -0.65
C ARG A 48 -12.79 -7.24 -0.27
N LYS A 49 -12.29 -8.14 -1.12
CA LYS A 49 -10.99 -8.78 -0.91
C LYS A 49 -9.92 -8.10 -1.74
N VAL A 50 -8.95 -7.48 -1.07
CA VAL A 50 -7.79 -6.83 -1.70
C VAL A 50 -6.54 -7.68 -1.49
N LYS A 51 -5.68 -7.78 -2.51
CA LYS A 51 -4.40 -8.50 -2.45
C LYS A 51 -3.41 -8.00 -3.49
N ASN A 52 -2.15 -8.44 -3.36
CA ASN A 52 -1.08 -8.21 -4.32
C ASN A 52 -0.88 -6.71 -4.60
N ILE A 53 -0.72 -5.93 -3.54
CA ILE A 53 -0.51 -4.49 -3.67
C ILE A 53 0.95 -4.27 -4.08
N THR A 54 1.14 -3.58 -5.20
CA THR A 54 2.44 -3.12 -5.68
C THR A 54 2.42 -1.61 -5.70
N VAL A 55 3.43 -0.98 -5.12
CA VAL A 55 3.65 0.46 -5.19
C VAL A 55 4.95 0.67 -5.95
N SER A 56 4.95 1.56 -6.93
CA SER A 56 6.16 2.07 -7.56
C SER A 56 6.25 3.55 -7.27
N ALA A 57 7.38 4.00 -6.73
CA ALA A 57 7.59 5.36 -6.30
C ALA A 57 8.85 5.94 -6.93
N THR A 58 8.85 7.25 -7.11
CA THR A 58 10.01 8.05 -7.48
C THR A 58 9.99 9.34 -6.68
N CYS A 59 11.16 9.80 -6.30
CA CYS A 59 11.37 11.01 -5.53
C CYS A 59 12.08 12.04 -6.41
N GLY A 60 11.73 13.32 -6.27
CA GLY A 60 12.39 14.41 -6.97
C GLY A 60 13.26 15.27 -6.04
N PRO A 61 14.07 16.19 -6.60
CA PRO A 61 14.84 17.15 -5.82
C PRO A 61 13.92 18.06 -4.97
N PRO A 62 14.41 18.64 -3.86
CA PRO A 62 15.83 18.78 -3.47
C PRO A 62 16.42 17.62 -2.66
N GLU A 63 15.63 16.65 -2.19
CA GLU A 63 16.08 15.61 -1.25
C GLU A 63 15.97 14.18 -1.75
N ALA A 64 16.19 13.97 -3.05
CA ALA A 64 16.13 12.65 -3.67
C ALA A 64 17.14 11.62 -3.12
N GLU A 65 18.01 12.01 -2.19
CA GLU A 65 18.98 11.12 -1.53
C GLU A 65 18.58 10.75 -0.10
N ALA A 66 17.56 11.40 0.47
CA ALA A 66 17.13 11.13 1.84
C ALA A 66 16.40 9.76 1.93
N PRO A 67 16.70 8.91 2.92
CA PRO A 67 16.00 7.64 3.11
C PRO A 67 14.49 7.83 3.30
N LEU A 68 13.72 6.96 2.64
CA LEU A 68 12.27 6.95 2.64
C LEU A 68 11.75 5.75 3.44
N TYR A 69 11.13 6.01 4.58
CA TYR A 69 10.41 5.03 5.37
C TYR A 69 8.99 4.91 4.84
N TRP A 70 8.51 3.68 4.73
CA TRP A 70 7.17 3.44 4.23
C TRP A 70 6.49 2.27 4.95
N ALA A 71 5.16 2.33 5.01
CA ALA A 71 4.33 1.21 5.44
C ALA A 71 3.01 1.18 4.68
N ILE A 72 2.49 -0.03 4.44
CA ILE A 72 1.13 -0.26 3.96
C ILE A 72 0.31 -0.72 5.16
N VAL A 73 -0.72 0.03 5.50
CA VAL A 73 -1.50 -0.16 6.73
C VAL A 73 -2.98 -0.35 6.40
N TYR A 74 -3.58 -1.35 7.03
CA TYR A 74 -5.01 -1.55 7.05
C TYR A 74 -5.64 -0.68 8.15
N VAL A 75 -6.65 0.10 7.83
CA VAL A 75 -7.30 1.00 8.78
C VAL A 75 -8.76 0.61 8.91
N PRO A 76 -9.15 0.02 10.06
CA PRO A 76 -10.56 -0.27 10.34
C PRO A 76 -11.43 0.98 10.34
N GLN A 77 -12.71 0.82 10.03
CA GLN A 77 -13.72 1.87 10.20
C GLN A 77 -13.67 2.45 11.62
N GLY A 78 -13.81 3.78 11.73
CA GLY A 78 -13.83 4.49 13.01
C GLY A 78 -12.45 4.67 13.67
N THR A 79 -11.36 4.22 13.04
CA THR A 79 -10.00 4.43 13.53
C THR A 79 -9.24 5.49 12.73
N THR A 80 -8.36 6.20 13.43
CA THR A 80 -7.44 7.17 12.85
C THR A 80 -6.06 6.53 12.69
N PRO A 81 -5.46 6.56 11.49
CA PRO A 81 -4.12 6.06 11.30
C PRO A 81 -3.10 6.91 12.07
N GLY A 82 -2.13 6.25 12.70
CA GLY A 82 -0.96 6.91 13.31
C GLY A 82 0.07 7.36 12.28
N GLY A 83 1.14 7.98 12.76
CA GLY A 83 2.34 8.25 11.96
C GLY A 83 3.35 7.10 12.01
N LEU A 84 4.39 7.18 11.18
CA LEU A 84 5.56 6.31 11.29
C LEU A 84 6.48 6.82 12.39
N ASN A 85 6.79 5.96 13.35
CA ASN A 85 7.75 6.22 14.41
C ASN A 85 9.16 5.92 13.89
N ILE A 86 10.02 6.93 13.89
CA ILE A 86 11.44 6.78 13.54
C ILE A 86 12.24 7.09 14.80
N ALA A 87 13.16 6.19 15.16
CA ALA A 87 14.01 6.36 16.33
C ALA A 87 14.84 7.64 16.20
N ALA A 88 14.89 8.45 17.27
CA ALA A 88 15.63 9.71 17.28
C ALA A 88 17.15 9.49 17.38
N ALA A 89 17.58 8.38 17.98
CA ALA A 89 18.98 8.00 18.11
C ALA A 89 19.26 6.65 17.45
N ALA A 90 20.47 6.47 16.92
CA ALA A 90 20.87 5.28 16.16
C ALA A 90 20.86 3.97 16.97
N THR A 91 20.85 4.06 18.30
CA THR A 91 20.87 2.92 19.22
C THR A 91 19.49 2.55 19.77
N ASP A 92 18.46 3.37 19.51
CA ASP A 92 17.12 3.12 20.04
C ASP A 92 16.31 2.26 19.05
N SER A 93 15.63 1.25 19.59
CA SER A 93 14.64 0.47 18.84
C SER A 93 13.25 0.95 19.21
N THR A 94 12.42 1.23 18.22
CA THR A 94 11.03 1.65 18.40
C THR A 94 10.18 0.94 17.37
N SER A 95 8.95 0.58 17.74
CA SER A 95 7.98 0.00 16.80
C SER A 95 7.60 1.03 15.74
N LEU A 96 7.77 0.68 14.46
CA LEU A 96 7.56 1.58 13.33
C LEU A 96 6.14 2.15 13.28
N TYR A 97 5.13 1.37 13.67
CA TYR A 97 3.73 1.77 13.63
C TYR A 97 2.93 1.02 14.69
N GLU A 98 2.00 1.72 15.35
CA GLU A 98 1.10 1.13 16.34
C GLU A 98 -0.36 1.47 16.05
N PRO A 99 -1.30 0.49 16.14
CA PRO A 99 -1.07 -0.92 16.45
C PRO A 99 -0.39 -1.71 15.32
N ASN A 100 0.64 -2.49 15.64
CA ASN A 100 1.41 -3.25 14.63
C ASN A 100 0.58 -4.30 13.84
N GLN A 101 -0.51 -4.82 14.42
CA GLN A 101 -1.41 -5.79 13.76
C GLN A 101 -2.03 -5.29 12.43
N TYR A 102 -2.03 -3.97 12.23
CA TYR A 102 -2.57 -3.32 11.05
C TYR A 102 -1.54 -3.13 9.94
N VAL A 103 -0.25 -3.33 10.23
CA VAL A 103 0.81 -3.25 9.23
C VAL A 103 0.74 -4.46 8.31
N MET A 104 0.61 -4.22 7.01
CA MET A 104 0.63 -5.26 5.98
C MET A 104 2.03 -5.46 5.40
N ASN A 105 2.79 -4.38 5.26
CA ASN A 105 4.19 -4.42 4.88
C ASN A 105 4.86 -3.09 5.27
N CYS A 106 6.16 -3.08 5.45
CA CYS A 106 6.92 -1.88 5.72
C CYS A 106 8.39 -2.04 5.30
N GLY A 107 9.11 -0.92 5.24
CA GLY A 107 10.54 -0.94 4.97
C GLY A 107 11.12 0.45 4.81
N ILE A 108 12.37 0.46 4.34
CA ILE A 108 13.13 1.66 4.01
C ILE A 108 13.51 1.55 2.53
N ALA A 109 13.47 2.67 1.82
CA ALA A 109 14.01 2.78 0.48
C ALA A 109 15.02 3.92 0.40
N ASP A 110 16.06 3.70 -0.39
CA ASP A 110 16.99 4.72 -0.82
C ASP A 110 16.53 5.25 -2.18
N PRO A 111 16.05 6.50 -2.30
CA PRO A 111 15.58 7.02 -3.58
C PRO A 111 16.70 7.32 -4.58
N SER A 112 17.97 7.35 -4.15
CA SER A 112 19.11 7.55 -5.05
C SER A 112 19.46 6.29 -5.86
N ALA A 113 19.08 5.11 -5.36
CA ALA A 113 19.42 3.81 -5.95
C ALA A 113 18.58 3.43 -7.19
N GLY A 114 17.64 4.29 -7.61
CA GLY A 114 16.80 4.10 -8.80
C GLY A 114 15.31 3.93 -8.48
N PRO A 115 14.51 3.41 -9.44
CA PRO A 115 13.07 3.30 -9.27
C PRO A 115 12.68 2.41 -8.09
N ILE A 116 11.92 2.98 -7.15
CA ILE A 116 11.54 2.30 -5.92
C ILE A 116 10.32 1.43 -6.18
N ARG A 117 10.34 0.16 -5.76
CA ARG A 117 9.19 -0.73 -5.84
C ARG A 117 8.95 -1.50 -4.55
N PHE A 118 7.75 -1.37 -4.02
CA PHE A 118 7.25 -2.09 -2.86
C PHE A 118 6.20 -3.10 -3.30
N TYR A 119 6.20 -4.28 -2.67
CA TYR A 119 5.22 -5.32 -2.95
C TYR A 119 4.77 -6.00 -1.68
N THR A 120 3.46 -6.20 -1.52
CA THR A 120 2.91 -7.07 -0.48
C THR A 120 1.99 -8.14 -1.08
N PRO A 121 2.24 -9.43 -0.79
CA PRO A 121 1.35 -10.51 -1.19
C PRO A 121 0.15 -10.66 -0.25
N LEU A 122 0.14 -9.95 0.89
CA LEU A 122 -0.91 -10.12 1.90
C LEU A 122 -2.27 -9.72 1.34
N ALA A 123 -3.27 -10.52 1.69
CA ALA A 123 -4.65 -10.27 1.37
C ALA A 123 -5.38 -9.76 2.61
N ARG A 124 -6.27 -8.78 2.44
CA ARG A 124 -7.19 -8.31 3.48
C ARG A 124 -8.61 -8.29 2.95
N ASN A 125 -9.53 -8.64 3.85
CA ASN A 125 -10.94 -8.41 3.67
C ASN A 125 -11.22 -7.00 4.20
N LEU A 126 -11.83 -6.16 3.38
CA LEU A 126 -12.27 -4.81 3.73
C LEU A 126 -13.80 -4.85 3.81
N ASN A 127 -14.33 -4.55 4.98
CA ASN A 127 -15.75 -4.32 5.17
C ASN A 127 -16.09 -2.87 4.82
N ASP A 128 -17.29 -2.46 5.19
CA ASP A 128 -17.73 -1.09 5.04
C ASP A 128 -16.87 -0.13 5.88
N GLY A 129 -16.51 1.03 5.34
CA GLY A 129 -15.66 2.01 6.01
C GLY A 129 -14.17 1.64 6.18
N ASP A 130 -13.78 0.38 5.94
CA ASP A 130 -12.38 -0.05 5.99
C ASP A 130 -11.58 0.48 4.80
N ARG A 131 -10.34 0.89 5.04
CA ARG A 131 -9.43 1.44 4.02
C ARG A 131 -8.02 0.90 4.15
N ILE A 132 -7.25 1.04 3.08
CA ILE A 132 -5.81 0.72 3.08
C ILE A 132 -5.05 1.98 2.71
N LEU A 133 -4.08 2.33 3.54
CA LEU A 133 -3.24 3.51 3.38
C LEU A 133 -1.79 3.12 3.12
N LEU A 134 -1.11 3.96 2.35
CA LEU A 134 0.33 3.99 2.20
C LEU A 134 0.82 5.17 3.04
N LEU A 135 1.65 4.88 4.03
CA LEU A 135 2.30 5.85 4.88
C LEU A 135 3.72 6.03 4.36
N ILE A 136 4.14 7.27 4.18
CA ILE A 136 5.48 7.62 3.72
C ILE A 136 6.02 8.71 4.61
N ARG A 137 7.26 8.54 5.08
CA ARG A 137 8.01 9.54 5.85
C ARG A 137 9.45 9.54 5.39
N HIS A 138 10.05 10.72 5.22
CA HIS A 138 11.47 10.87 4.92
C HIS A 138 12.17 11.61 6.07
N VAL A 139 13.49 11.43 6.18
CA VAL A 139 14.33 11.97 7.28
C VAL A 139 15.25 13.08 6.78
N GLY A 140 14.83 13.79 5.74
CA GLY A 140 15.61 14.89 5.21
C GLY A 140 15.24 16.24 5.82
N THR A 141 15.89 17.30 5.36
CA THR A 141 15.79 18.67 5.84
C THR A 141 14.70 19.52 5.18
N GLN A 142 14.24 19.17 3.97
CA GLN A 142 13.30 19.94 3.16
C GLN A 142 12.17 19.04 2.62
N ALA A 143 11.06 19.63 2.16
CA ALA A 143 10.00 18.82 1.56
C ALA A 143 10.50 18.08 0.31
N MET A 144 10.13 16.80 0.18
CA MET A 144 10.50 15.97 -0.95
C MET A 144 9.27 15.63 -1.81
N PRO A 145 9.26 15.98 -3.11
CA PRO A 145 8.17 15.57 -4.00
C PRO A 145 8.24 14.07 -4.25
N VAL A 146 7.15 13.36 -3.95
CA VAL A 146 7.01 11.93 -4.17
C VAL A 146 5.90 11.66 -5.16
N ARG A 147 6.21 10.90 -6.21
CA ARG A 147 5.23 10.40 -7.18
C ARG A 147 5.12 8.90 -7.04
N THR A 148 3.89 8.40 -6.94
CA THR A 148 3.60 6.99 -6.73
C THR A 148 2.58 6.48 -7.74
N LEU A 149 2.76 5.22 -8.14
CA LEU A 149 1.78 4.43 -8.86
C LEU A 149 1.50 3.19 -8.05
N ILE A 150 0.24 2.96 -7.74
CA ILE A 150 -0.21 1.84 -6.92
C ILE A 150 -1.08 0.94 -7.77
N ARG A 151 -0.78 -0.36 -7.76
CA ARG A 151 -1.55 -1.41 -8.43
C ARG A 151 -1.99 -2.44 -7.41
N TYR A 152 -3.23 -2.89 -7.47
CA TYR A 152 -3.72 -3.96 -6.60
C TYR A 152 -4.81 -4.79 -7.28
N ALA A 153 -5.04 -6.01 -6.78
CA ALA A 153 -6.16 -6.83 -7.20
C ALA A 153 -7.29 -6.72 -6.17
N ILE A 154 -8.52 -6.49 -6.64
CA ILE A 154 -9.71 -6.40 -5.80
C ILE A 154 -10.85 -7.29 -6.34
N ALA A 155 -11.52 -7.98 -5.42
CA ALA A 155 -12.78 -8.67 -5.66
C ALA A 155 -13.86 -8.03 -4.77
N TYR A 156 -15.08 -7.96 -5.29
CA TYR A 156 -16.27 -7.48 -4.58
C TYR A 156 -17.19 -8.67 -4.28
#